data_AF-A0A535WTV8-F1
#
_entry.id   AF-A0A535WTV8-F1
#
_cell.length_a   1.000
_cell.length_b   1.000
_cell.length_c   1.000
_cell.angle_alpha   90.00
_cell.angle_beta   90.00
_cell.angle_gamma   90.00
#
_symmetry.space_group_name_H-M   'P 1'
#
loop_
_entity.id
_entity.type
_entity.pdbx_description
1 polymer ?
#
loop_
_entity_poly.entity_id
_entity_poly.type
_entity_poly.pdbx_seq_one_letter_code
_entity_poly.pdbx_strand_id
1 'polypeptide(L)'
;INPPYHMNYWFRASGVPADGGGKTGTAQWGGSGLDLPTHAWFVFFAPYAQPEIALSVFVERGELSEVQAAPIGVDITKFYRDNLSSIRKQ
;
A
#
# COMPACT_ATOMS: atom_id res chain seq x y z
N ILE A 1 -4.34 -12.78 -13.20
CA ILE A 1 -3.79 -11.44 -12.90
C ILE A 1 -2.27 -11.54 -13.06
N ASN A 2 -1.73 -11.03 -14.18
CA ASN A 2 -0.30 -11.06 -14.44
C ASN A 2 0.45 -10.08 -13.51
N PRO A 3 1.74 -10.30 -13.20
CA PRO A 3 2.58 -9.27 -12.58
C PRO A 3 2.65 -8.04 -13.50
N PRO A 4 2.75 -6.80 -12.98
CA PRO A 4 2.83 -6.38 -11.57
C PRO A 4 1.48 -6.05 -10.89
N TYR A 5 0.36 -6.60 -11.37
CA TYR A 5 -0.99 -6.14 -10.98
C TYR A 5 -1.59 -6.85 -9.75
N HIS A 6 -0.79 -7.57 -8.96
CA HIS A 6 -1.25 -8.14 -7.68
C HIS A 6 -0.39 -7.61 -6.54
N MET A 7 -1.04 -7.11 -5.47
CA MET A 7 -0.36 -6.42 -4.35
C MET A 7 0.78 -7.24 -3.71
N ASN A 8 0.61 -8.57 -3.63
CA ASN A 8 1.62 -9.48 -3.08
C ASN A 8 2.96 -9.45 -3.84
N TYR A 9 2.97 -8.97 -5.09
CA TYR A 9 4.19 -8.82 -5.87
C TYR A 9 5.17 -7.85 -5.19
N TRP A 10 4.70 -6.68 -4.75
CA TRP A 10 5.55 -5.64 -4.17
C TRP A 10 6.18 -6.07 -2.84
N PHE A 11 5.41 -6.77 -2.00
CA PHE A 11 5.91 -7.37 -0.76
C PHE A 11 7.06 -8.34 -1.06
N ARG A 12 6.85 -9.27 -1.99
CA ARG A 12 7.88 -10.24 -2.39
C ARG A 12 9.12 -9.57 -3.00
N ALA A 13 8.91 -8.59 -3.88
CA ALA A 13 9.98 -7.84 -4.54
C ALA A 13 10.85 -7.06 -3.54
N SER A 14 10.24 -6.57 -2.45
CA SER A 14 10.93 -5.77 -1.43
C SER A 14 11.48 -6.61 -0.26
N GLY A 15 11.36 -7.94 -0.32
CA GLY A 15 11.76 -8.83 0.77
C GLY A 15 10.91 -8.69 2.04
N VAL A 16 9.70 -8.15 1.93
CA VAL A 16 8.78 -7.96 3.06
C VAL A 16 7.80 -9.13 3.09
N PRO A 17 7.57 -9.77 4.25
CA PRO A 17 6.53 -10.77 4.38
C PRO A 17 5.15 -10.22 4.00
N ALA A 18 4.44 -10.92 3.10
CA ALA A 18 3.05 -10.63 2.77
C ALA A 18 2.10 -11.29 3.80
N ASP A 19 2.31 -10.95 5.08
CA ASP A 19 1.66 -11.57 6.25
C ASP A 19 0.48 -10.76 6.80
N GLY A 20 0.13 -9.67 6.12
CA GLY A 20 -0.95 -8.75 6.48
C GLY A 20 -2.16 -8.81 5.55
N GLY A 21 -3.08 -7.86 5.75
CA GLY A 21 -4.26 -7.69 4.92
C GLY A 21 -4.35 -6.25 4.42
N GLY A 22 -4.75 -6.06 3.15
CA GLY A 22 -4.91 -4.72 2.59
C GLY A 22 -5.80 -4.69 1.37
N LYS A 23 -6.12 -3.47 0.94
CA LYS A 23 -6.98 -3.24 -0.22
C LYS A 23 -6.56 -1.98 -0.97
N THR A 24 -6.54 -2.09 -2.29
CA THR A 24 -6.43 -0.96 -3.22
C THR A 24 -7.78 -0.28 -3.42
N GLY A 25 -7.79 1.03 -3.58
CA GLY A 25 -8.95 1.80 -4.01
C GLY A 25 -8.52 2.85 -5.02
N THR A 26 -9.36 3.13 -6.01
CA THR A 26 -9.13 4.16 -7.04
C THR A 26 -10.34 5.07 -7.07
N ALA A 27 -10.13 6.37 -7.18
CA ALA A 27 -11.22 7.36 -7.18
C ALA A 27 -11.04 8.38 -8.31
N GLN A 28 -11.98 8.40 -9.26
CA GLN A 28 -12.00 9.41 -10.33
C GLN A 28 -12.20 10.81 -9.75
N TRP A 29 -11.56 11.81 -10.36
CA TRP A 29 -11.65 13.21 -9.92
C TRP A 29 -11.71 14.19 -11.09
N GLY A 30 -12.06 15.44 -10.82
CA GLY A 30 -11.96 16.54 -11.79
C GLY A 30 -13.17 16.79 -12.71
N GLY A 31 -14.31 16.12 -12.52
CA GLY A 31 -15.55 16.47 -13.22
C GLY A 31 -16.51 15.31 -13.46
N SER A 32 -17.27 15.41 -14.56
CA SER A 32 -18.22 14.40 -15.04
C SER A 32 -17.74 13.78 -16.36
N GLY A 33 -17.69 12.46 -16.43
CA GLY A 33 -17.24 11.74 -17.63
C GLY A 33 -16.76 10.33 -17.29
N LEU A 34 -16.55 9.50 -18.30
CA LEU A 34 -16.02 8.14 -18.12
C LEU A 34 -14.49 8.10 -18.12
N ASP A 35 -13.85 9.07 -18.78
CA ASP A 35 -12.40 9.15 -18.93
C ASP A 35 -11.84 10.28 -18.05
N LEU A 36 -11.87 10.04 -16.74
CA LEU A 36 -11.37 10.97 -15.73
C LEU A 36 -10.09 10.42 -15.10
N PRO A 37 -9.12 11.30 -14.76
CA PRO A 37 -7.95 10.90 -13.99
C PRO A 37 -8.37 10.40 -12.61
N THR A 38 -7.49 9.64 -11.96
CA THR A 38 -7.81 8.98 -10.70
C THR A 38 -6.81 9.28 -9.59
N HIS A 39 -7.30 9.37 -8.35
CA HIS A 39 -6.47 9.25 -7.16
C HIS A 39 -6.17 7.78 -6.88
N ALA A 40 -5.01 7.53 -6.27
CA ALA A 40 -4.60 6.20 -5.85
C ALA A 40 -4.68 6.06 -4.33
N TRP A 41 -5.25 4.95 -3.85
CA TRP A 41 -5.40 4.65 -2.42
C TRP A 41 -4.98 3.22 -2.13
N PHE A 42 -4.23 3.03 -1.06
CA PHE A 42 -3.94 1.74 -0.46
C PHE A 42 -4.11 1.78 1.06
N VAL A 43 -4.87 0.83 1.62
CA VAL A 43 -4.98 0.62 3.07
C VAL A 43 -4.44 -0.76 3.41
N PHE A 44 -3.72 -0.87 4.53
CA PHE A 44 -3.05 -2.11 4.92
C PHE A 44 -2.82 -2.19 6.42
N PHE A 45 -2.78 -3.41 6.94
CA PHE A 45 -2.31 -3.71 8.30
C PHE A 45 -1.47 -4.99 8.30
N ALA A 46 -0.53 -5.09 9.23
CA ALA A 46 0.29 -6.29 9.41
C ALA A 46 0.91 -6.41 10.82
N PRO A 47 1.28 -7.64 11.23
CA PRO A 47 0.84 -8.92 10.67
C PRO A 47 -0.66 -9.19 10.88
N TYR A 48 -1.23 -10.17 10.19
CA TYR A 48 -2.66 -10.55 10.35
C TYR A 48 -2.96 -11.10 11.75
N ALA A 49 -2.11 -12.00 12.25
CA ALA A 49 -2.34 -12.72 13.50
C ALA A 49 -2.30 -11.81 14.74
N GLN A 50 -1.40 -10.81 14.73
CA GLN A 50 -1.28 -9.81 15.78
C GLN A 50 -0.85 -8.49 15.11
N PRO A 51 -1.78 -7.63 14.71
CA PRO A 51 -1.46 -6.39 14.01
C PRO A 51 -0.59 -5.45 14.85
N GLU A 52 0.49 -4.96 14.25
CA GLU A 52 1.43 -4.03 14.89
C GLU A 52 1.51 -2.68 14.17
N ILE A 53 1.20 -2.67 12.87
CA ILE A 53 1.13 -1.47 12.04
C ILE A 53 -0.17 -1.48 11.21
N ALA A 54 -0.80 -0.32 11.10
CA ALA A 54 -1.85 -0.02 10.15
C ALA A 54 -1.51 1.28 9.41
N LEU A 55 -1.78 1.34 8.11
CA LEU A 55 -1.46 2.47 7.27
C LEU A 55 -2.56 2.72 6.22
N SER A 56 -2.65 3.99 5.82
CA SER A 56 -3.48 4.46 4.71
C SER A 56 -2.64 5.41 3.86
N VAL A 57 -2.32 4.96 2.65
CA VAL A 57 -1.59 5.76 1.65
C VAL A 57 -2.60 6.30 0.66
N PHE A 58 -2.61 7.62 0.51
CA PHE A 58 -3.38 8.32 -0.51
C PHE A 58 -2.42 9.14 -1.36
N VAL A 59 -2.46 8.93 -2.67
CA VAL A 59 -1.66 9.67 -3.65
C VAL A 59 -2.63 10.44 -4.55
N GLU A 60 -2.60 11.76 -4.41
CA GLU A 60 -3.41 12.63 -5.26
C GLU A 60 -2.97 12.46 -6.73
N ARG A 61 -3.92 12.25 -7.66
CA ARG A 61 -3.63 12.07 -9.09
C ARG A 61 -2.63 10.93 -9.36
N GLY A 62 -2.61 9.92 -8.48
CA GLY A 62 -1.72 8.77 -8.56
C GLY A 62 -2.22 7.65 -9.48
N GLU A 63 -3.32 7.85 -10.19
CA GLU A 63 -3.88 6.89 -11.15
C GLU A 63 -4.07 5.45 -10.57
N LEU A 64 -3.20 4.53 -10.97
CA LEU A 64 -3.28 3.12 -10.62
C LEU A 64 -2.69 2.83 -9.22
N SER A 65 -3.57 2.53 -8.27
CA SER A 65 -3.19 2.28 -6.86
C SER A 65 -2.24 1.11 -6.66
N GLU A 66 -2.34 0.09 -7.51
CA GLU A 66 -1.48 -1.09 -7.48
C GLU A 66 -0.02 -0.76 -7.78
N VAL A 67 0.26 0.30 -8.54
CA VAL A 67 1.62 0.70 -8.95
C VAL A 67 2.11 1.98 -8.29
N GLN A 68 1.21 2.79 -7.70
CA GLN A 68 1.59 4.00 -6.97
C GLN A 68 1.47 3.84 -5.45
N ALA A 69 0.25 3.66 -4.93
CA ALA A 69 0.01 3.68 -3.49
C ALA A 69 0.49 2.39 -2.77
N ALA A 70 0.35 1.23 -3.41
CA ALA A 70 0.74 -0.05 -2.81
C ALA A 70 2.26 -0.18 -2.55
N PRO A 71 3.16 0.15 -3.51
CA PRO A 71 4.61 0.14 -3.27
C PRO A 71 5.04 1.04 -2.10
N ILE A 72 4.46 2.25 -2.00
CA ILE A 72 4.73 3.16 -0.89
C ILE A 72 4.36 2.51 0.46
N GLY A 73 3.20 1.85 0.53
CA GLY A 73 2.79 1.10 1.72
C GLY A 73 3.76 -0.03 2.08
N VAL A 74 4.34 -0.70 1.09
CA VAL A 74 5.37 -1.72 1.30
C VAL A 74 6.66 -1.10 1.85
N ASP A 75 7.12 0.02 1.30
CA ASP A 75 8.32 0.72 1.78
C ASP A 75 8.16 1.18 3.24
N ILE A 76 6.99 1.73 3.60
CA ILE A 76 6.68 2.11 4.98
C ILE A 76 6.70 0.88 5.90
N THR A 77 6.06 -0.21 5.46
CA THR A 77 6.03 -1.47 6.22
C THR A 77 7.43 -2.04 6.43
N LYS A 78 8.28 -1.98 5.39
CA LYS A 78 9.68 -2.40 5.45
C LYS A 78 10.45 -1.56 6.47
N PHE A 79 10.35 -0.24 6.35
CA PHE A 79 11.00 0.69 7.26
C PHE A 79 10.60 0.43 8.71
N TYR A 80 9.30 0.27 8.97
CA TYR A 80 8.79 -0.03 10.31
C TYR A 80 9.41 -1.30 10.89
N ARG A 81 9.44 -2.40 10.12
CA ARG A 81 10.01 -3.68 10.57
C ARG A 81 11.51 -3.59 10.83
N ASP A 82 12.25 -2.95 9.92
CA ASP A 82 13.69 -2.76 10.04
C ASP A 82 14.08 -1.92 11.27
N ASN A 83 13.17 -1.06 11.75
CA ASN A 83 13.41 -0.11 12.85
C ASN A 83 12.57 -0.38 14.11
N LEU A 84 11.93 -1.55 14.21
CA LEU A 84 10.93 -1.87 15.24
C LEU A 84 11.44 -1.63 16.67
N SER A 85 12.70 -1.98 16.94
CA SER A 85 13.32 -1.84 18.26
C SER A 85 13.54 -0.38 18.67
N SER A 86 13.71 0.54 17.72
CA SER A 86 13.84 1.97 17.98
C SER A 86 12.46 2.63 18.15
N ILE A 87 11.49 2.23 17.33
CA ILE A 87 10.13 2.79 17.36
C ILE A 87 9.42 2.45 18.67
N ARG A 88 9.61 1.22 19.18
CA ARG A 88 8.97 0.76 20.43
C ARG A 88 9.58 1.29 21.73
N LYS A 89 10.76 1.93 21.67
CA LYS A 89 11.45 2.45 22.86
C LYS A 89 11.03 3.89 23.21
N GLN A 90 10.18 4.51 22.39
CA GLN A 90 9.50 5.78 22.67
C GLN A 90 8.17 5.51 23.36
#